data_AF-A0A7J4QV58-F1
#
_entry.id   AF-A0A7J4QV58-F1
#
_cell.length_a   1.000
_cell.length_b   1.000
_cell.length_c   1.000
_cell.angle_alpha   90.00
_cell.angle_beta   90.00
_cell.angle_gamma   90.00
#
_symmetry.space_group_name_H-M   'P 1'
#
loop_
_entity.id
_entity.type
_entity.pdbx_description
1 polymer ?
#
loop_
_entity_poly.entity_id
_entity_poly.type
_entity_poly.pdbx_seq_one_letter_code
_entity_poly.pdbx_strand_id
1 'polypeptide(L)'
;TRWGDYLDHTFDRLLDAVWIICISASVFVNDIVLGLTAAWFTLLGSYMGTQAQAVAGTRNYRGFSRADRTILSIVAIFLMGILVYIDNYSWGNFPGFFDHIEINPLSIVVFISALGGIWTFLIRFIQASQQIKKIDEENPLPQPNLKDEE
;
A
#
# COMPACT_ATOMS: atom_id res chain seq x y z
N THR A 1 11.90 23.29 1.60
CA THR A 1 11.06 23.98 2.62
C THR A 1 10.13 22.95 3.24
N ARG A 2 9.54 23.21 4.42
CA ARG A 2 8.54 22.30 5.02
C ARG A 2 7.33 22.07 4.08
N TRP A 3 6.94 23.12 3.37
CA TRP A 3 5.90 23.04 2.34
C TRP A 3 6.26 22.05 1.22
N GLY A 4 7.50 22.09 0.72
CA GLY A 4 7.94 21.19 -0.34
C GLY A 4 7.90 19.71 0.07
N ASP A 5 8.35 19.37 1.28
CA ASP A 5 8.33 18.00 1.80
C ASP A 5 6.89 17.47 1.99
N TYR A 6 5.97 18.32 2.46
CA TYR A 6 4.55 17.98 2.56
C TYR A 6 3.94 17.72 1.17
N LEU A 7 4.26 18.57 0.20
CA LEU A 7 3.74 18.48 -1.15
C LEU A 7 4.25 17.22 -1.87
N ASP A 8 5.56 16.94 -1.77
CA ASP A 8 6.21 15.75 -2.34
C ASP A 8 5.57 14.47 -1.80
N HIS A 9 5.48 14.33 -0.47
CA HIS A 9 4.84 13.20 0.17
C HIS A 9 3.35 13.05 -0.18
N THR A 10 2.65 14.15 -0.46
CA THR A 10 1.23 14.11 -0.85
C THR A 10 1.08 13.56 -2.27
N PHE A 11 1.84 14.09 -3.22
CA PHE A 11 1.80 13.61 -4.61
C PHE A 11 2.34 12.21 -4.75
N ASP A 12 3.34 11.83 -3.96
CA ASP A 12 3.85 10.45 -3.90
C ASP A 12 2.73 9.44 -3.61
N ARG A 13 1.89 9.72 -2.62
CA ARG A 13 0.77 8.83 -2.25
C ARG A 13 -0.32 8.81 -3.30
N LEU A 14 -0.61 9.96 -3.89
CA LEU A 14 -1.60 10.07 -4.95
C LEU A 14 -1.15 9.25 -6.17
N LEU A 15 0.10 9.43 -6.59
CA LEU A 15 0.68 8.69 -7.70
C LEU A 15 0.69 7.19 -7.41
N ASP A 16 1.19 6.77 -6.25
CA ASP A 16 1.23 5.34 -5.86
C ASP A 16 -0.15 4.65 -6.03
N ALA A 17 -1.26 5.36 -5.73
CA ALA A 17 -2.62 4.85 -5.93
C ALA A 17 -3.09 4.94 -7.40
N VAL A 18 -2.84 6.05 -8.08
CA VAL A 18 -3.27 6.27 -9.46
C VAL A 18 -2.60 5.27 -10.41
N TRP A 19 -1.29 5.04 -10.26
CA TRP A 19 -0.54 4.11 -11.10
C TRP A 19 -1.12 2.69 -11.05
N ILE A 20 -1.38 2.17 -9.85
CA ILE A 20 -1.88 0.79 -9.72
C ILE A 20 -3.31 0.64 -10.27
N ILE A 21 -4.15 1.67 -10.11
CA ILE A 21 -5.50 1.70 -10.69
C ILE A 21 -5.39 1.71 -12.22
N CYS A 22 -4.54 2.54 -12.80
CA CYS A 22 -4.35 2.62 -14.25
C CYS A 22 -3.83 1.30 -14.84
N ILE A 23 -2.88 0.64 -14.17
CA ILE A 23 -2.38 -0.67 -14.61
C ILE A 23 -3.51 -1.71 -14.56
N SER A 24 -4.30 -1.72 -13.49
CA SER A 24 -5.38 -2.69 -13.32
C SER A 24 -6.57 -2.46 -14.26
N ALA A 25 -6.85 -1.21 -14.62
CA ALA A 25 -7.87 -0.84 -15.59
C ALA A 25 -7.41 -0.99 -17.06
N SER A 26 -6.13 -1.31 -17.29
CA SER A 26 -5.62 -1.55 -18.63
C SER A 26 -6.25 -2.78 -19.27
N VAL A 27 -6.19 -2.85 -20.61
CA VAL A 27 -6.71 -3.99 -21.39
C VAL A 27 -6.08 -5.33 -21.02
N PHE A 28 -4.92 -5.31 -20.35
CA PHE A 28 -4.17 -6.51 -19.98
C PHE A 28 -4.62 -7.11 -18.65
N VAL A 29 -5.25 -6.33 -17.78
CA VAL A 29 -5.73 -6.81 -16.47
C VAL A 29 -7.26 -6.78 -16.44
N ASN A 30 -7.86 -5.72 -16.99
CA ASN A 30 -9.30 -5.53 -17.14
C ASN A 30 -10.11 -5.76 -15.85
N ASP A 31 -9.52 -5.41 -14.70
CA ASP A 31 -10.17 -5.54 -13.40
C ASP A 31 -9.93 -4.27 -12.58
N ILE A 32 -10.87 -3.33 -12.63
CA ILE A 32 -10.77 -2.09 -11.87
C ILE A 32 -10.94 -2.30 -10.36
N VAL A 33 -11.69 -3.33 -9.94
CA VAL A 33 -12.00 -3.59 -8.53
C VAL A 33 -10.75 -4.05 -7.80
N LEU A 34 -9.95 -4.92 -8.42
CA LEU A 34 -8.66 -5.35 -7.92
C LEU A 34 -7.70 -4.15 -7.76
N GLY A 35 -7.64 -3.28 -8.77
CA GLY A 35 -6.82 -2.06 -8.74
C GLY A 35 -7.22 -1.10 -7.62
N LEU A 36 -8.52 -0.85 -7.47
CA LEU A 36 -9.06 -0.02 -6.38
C LEU A 36 -8.75 -0.62 -5.01
N THR A 37 -8.87 -1.95 -4.87
CA THR A 37 -8.52 -2.66 -3.63
C THR A 37 -7.03 -2.52 -3.31
N ALA A 38 -6.16 -2.70 -4.31
CA ALA A 38 -4.71 -2.53 -4.15
C ALA A 38 -4.33 -1.10 -3.75
N ALA A 39 -4.93 -0.11 -4.39
CA ALA A 39 -4.75 1.31 -4.08
C ALA A 39 -5.23 1.64 -2.66
N TRP A 40 -6.39 1.11 -2.25
CA TRP A 40 -6.93 1.35 -0.93
C TRP A 40 -6.00 0.85 0.17
N PHE A 41 -5.53 -0.41 0.09
CA PHE A 41 -4.61 -0.94 1.09
C PHE A 41 -3.24 -0.26 1.08
N THR A 42 -2.77 0.17 -0.09
CA THR A 42 -1.60 1.05 -0.23
C THR A 42 -1.77 2.34 0.59
N LEU A 43 -2.92 3.02 0.43
CA LEU A 43 -3.22 4.27 1.14
C LEU A 43 -3.38 4.04 2.64
N LEU A 44 -4.03 2.94 3.06
CA LEU A 44 -4.16 2.57 4.48
C LEU A 44 -2.79 2.32 5.12
N GLY A 45 -1.89 1.61 4.45
CA GLY A 45 -0.52 1.40 4.92
C GLY A 45 0.25 2.72 5.08
N SER A 46 0.05 3.67 4.16
CA SER A 46 0.63 5.02 4.25
C SER A 46 0.05 5.83 5.41
N TYR A 47 -1.28 5.79 5.57
CA TYR A 47 -2.00 6.46 6.66
C TYR A 47 -1.54 5.97 8.03
N MET A 48 -1.40 4.65 8.22
CA MET A 48 -0.85 4.08 9.46
C MET A 48 0.53 4.62 9.79
N GLY A 49 1.38 4.83 8.78
CA GLY A 49 2.70 5.44 8.96
C GLY A 49 2.62 6.86 9.52
N THR A 50 1.74 7.70 8.96
CA THR A 50 1.53 9.06 9.48
C THR A 50 0.86 9.09 10.85
N GLN A 51 -0.07 8.17 11.11
CA GLN A 51 -0.75 8.08 12.40
C GLN A 51 0.23 7.67 13.50
N ALA A 52 1.09 6.69 13.24
CA ALA A 52 2.14 6.29 14.18
C ALA A 52 3.08 7.45 14.52
N GLN A 53 3.46 8.25 13.51
CA GLN A 53 4.31 9.43 13.74
C GLN A 53 3.58 10.54 14.51
N ALA A 54 2.29 10.74 14.25
CA ALA A 54 1.49 11.77 14.92
C ALA A 54 1.19 11.43 16.39
N VAL A 55 0.95 10.15 16.70
CA VAL A 55 0.55 9.71 18.05
C VAL A 55 1.75 9.27 18.89
N ALA A 56 2.65 8.47 18.33
CA ALA A 56 3.78 7.87 19.06
C ALA A 56 5.13 8.56 18.77
N GLY A 57 5.21 9.50 17.82
CA GLY A 57 6.46 10.17 17.45
C GLY A 57 7.50 9.27 16.77
N THR A 58 7.13 8.02 16.44
CA THR A 58 8.03 7.02 15.87
C THR A 58 7.92 6.96 14.35
N ARG A 59 9.03 6.58 13.68
CA ARG A 59 9.04 6.31 12.23
C ARG A 59 8.91 4.81 12.00
N ASN A 60 7.93 4.40 11.18
CA ASN A 60 7.71 3.00 10.81
C ASN A 60 7.92 2.78 9.30
N TYR A 61 8.98 2.03 8.96
CA TYR A 61 9.36 1.72 7.58
C TYR A 61 9.11 0.27 7.16
N ARG A 62 8.53 -0.57 8.04
CA ARG A 62 8.31 -1.98 7.72
C ARG A 62 7.17 -2.15 6.71
N GLY A 63 7.21 -3.29 6.02
CA GLY A 63 6.25 -3.71 5.01
C GLY A 63 6.79 -3.57 3.60
N PHE A 64 5.88 -3.72 2.63
CA PHE A 64 6.11 -3.52 1.22
C PHE A 64 6.22 -2.02 0.93
N SER A 65 7.45 -1.58 0.68
CA SER A 65 7.76 -0.16 0.63
C SER A 65 7.28 0.49 -0.68
N ARG A 66 7.40 1.82 -0.74
CA ARG A 66 7.20 2.55 -1.99
C ARG A 66 8.22 2.16 -3.05
N ALA A 67 9.50 2.02 -2.69
CA ALA A 67 10.54 1.64 -3.63
C ALA A 67 10.25 0.25 -4.23
N ASP A 68 9.80 -0.70 -3.41
CA ASP A 68 9.46 -2.05 -3.85
C ASP A 68 8.29 -2.04 -4.86
N ARG A 69 7.26 -1.23 -4.60
CA ARG A 69 6.11 -1.05 -5.51
C ARG A 69 6.54 -0.46 -6.85
N THR A 70 7.33 0.60 -6.81
CA THR A 70 7.79 1.30 -8.00
C THR A 70 8.67 0.40 -8.86
N ILE A 71 9.66 -0.28 -8.27
CA ILE A 71 10.58 -1.13 -9.04
C ILE A 71 9.85 -2.33 -9.65
N LEU A 72 8.93 -2.97 -8.91
CA LEU A 72 8.13 -4.07 -9.46
C LEU A 72 7.25 -3.60 -10.61
N SER A 73 6.62 -2.44 -10.49
CA SER A 73 5.80 -1.86 -11.56
C SER A 73 6.61 -1.55 -12.80
N ILE A 74 7.80 -0.94 -12.65
CA ILE A 74 8.69 -0.65 -13.78
C ILE A 74 9.12 -1.95 -14.48
N VAL A 75 9.53 -2.96 -13.73
CA VAL A 75 9.95 -4.26 -14.27
C VAL A 75 8.79 -4.94 -14.99
N ALA A 76 7.60 -4.95 -14.42
CA ALA A 76 6.43 -5.57 -15.06
C ALA A 76 6.00 -4.85 -16.34
N ILE A 77 6.01 -3.51 -16.36
CA ILE A 77 5.71 -2.75 -17.57
C ILE A 77 6.74 -3.06 -18.67
N PHE A 78 8.02 -3.10 -18.30
CA PHE A 78 9.09 -3.42 -19.25
C PHE A 78 8.96 -4.85 -19.81
N LEU A 79 8.75 -5.84 -18.94
CA LEU A 79 8.52 -7.22 -19.34
C LEU A 79 7.27 -7.35 -20.21
N MET A 80 6.19 -6.66 -19.85
CA MET A 80 4.96 -6.66 -20.64
C MET A 80 5.21 -6.12 -22.05
N GLY A 81 5.99 -5.04 -22.19
CA GLY A 81 6.37 -4.52 -23.51
C GLY A 81 7.11 -5.55 -24.37
N ILE A 82 8.01 -6.34 -23.78
CA ILE A 82 8.70 -7.43 -24.48
C ILE A 82 7.72 -8.53 -24.88
N LEU A 83 6.85 -8.96 -23.97
CA LEU A 83 5.90 -10.05 -24.22
C LEU A 83 4.85 -9.70 -25.27
N VAL A 84 4.40 -8.44 -25.29
CA VAL A 84 3.51 -7.93 -26.33
C VAL A 84 4.23 -7.92 -27.69
N TYR A 85 5.51 -7.55 -27.74
CA TYR A 85 6.29 -7.56 -28.98
C TYR A 85 6.44 -8.95 -29.60
N ILE A 86 6.53 -10.00 -28.78
CA ILE A 86 6.64 -11.40 -29.23
C ILE A 86 5.30 -12.13 -29.31
N ASP A 87 4.18 -11.42 -29.13
CA ASP A 87 2.80 -11.95 -29.14
C ASP A 87 2.57 -13.14 -28.18
N ASN A 88 3.24 -13.12 -27.02
CA ASN A 88 3.13 -14.16 -25.99
C ASN A 88 3.04 -13.54 -24.58
N TYR A 89 2.01 -12.73 -24.39
CA TYR A 89 1.82 -11.94 -23.16
C TYR A 89 0.83 -12.54 -22.17
N SER A 90 0.09 -13.59 -22.56
CA SER A 90 -0.91 -14.23 -21.71
C SER A 90 -0.50 -15.66 -21.39
N TRP A 91 -0.44 -16.01 -20.11
CA TRP A 91 -0.04 -17.34 -19.62
C TRP A 91 -1.24 -18.18 -19.12
N GLY A 92 -2.46 -17.83 -19.55
CA GLY A 92 -3.70 -18.39 -19.03
C GLY A 92 -4.35 -17.47 -18.00
N ASN A 93 -5.30 -17.98 -17.21
CA ASN A 93 -6.05 -17.19 -16.23
C ASN A 93 -5.70 -17.58 -14.79
N PHE A 94 -5.90 -16.66 -13.86
CA PHE A 94 -5.78 -16.98 -12.43
C PHE A 94 -6.81 -18.05 -12.01
N PRO A 95 -6.53 -18.86 -10.99
CA PRO A 95 -7.49 -19.84 -10.51
C PRO A 95 -8.58 -19.22 -9.62
N GLY A 96 -9.73 -19.89 -9.53
CA GLY A 96 -10.79 -19.58 -8.57
C GLY A 96 -11.57 -18.31 -8.92
N PHE A 97 -11.78 -17.44 -7.93
CA PHE A 97 -12.57 -16.19 -8.08
C PHE A 97 -11.94 -15.14 -9.01
N PHE A 98 -10.74 -15.40 -9.54
CA PHE A 98 -10.00 -14.48 -10.41
C PHE A 98 -9.82 -15.08 -11.82
N ASP A 99 -10.62 -16.08 -12.21
CA ASP A 99 -10.54 -16.76 -13.50
C ASP A 99 -10.84 -15.88 -14.72
N HIS A 100 -11.41 -14.69 -14.51
CA HIS A 100 -11.57 -13.65 -15.53
C HIS A 100 -10.32 -12.80 -15.76
N ILE A 101 -9.27 -12.93 -14.95
CA ILE A 101 -8.03 -12.16 -15.05
C ILE A 101 -6.95 -13.00 -15.72
N GLU A 102 -6.42 -12.49 -16.83
CA GLU A 102 -5.28 -13.12 -17.51
C GLU A 102 -3.99 -12.96 -16.67
N ILE A 103 -3.23 -14.04 -16.57
CA ILE A 103 -1.92 -14.06 -15.93
C ILE A 103 -0.91 -13.46 -16.91
N ASN A 104 -0.37 -12.31 -16.53
CA ASN A 104 0.69 -11.61 -17.23
C ASN A 104 1.48 -10.76 -16.23
N PRO A 105 2.61 -10.15 -16.62
CA PRO A 105 3.42 -9.35 -15.69
C PRO A 105 2.64 -8.23 -14.98
N LEU A 106 1.69 -7.58 -15.67
CA LEU A 106 0.91 -6.47 -15.09
C LEU A 106 -0.09 -6.97 -14.06
N SER A 107 -0.87 -8.01 -14.37
CA SER A 107 -1.85 -8.58 -13.43
C SER A 107 -1.16 -9.16 -12.19
N ILE A 108 0.01 -9.78 -12.36
CA ILE A 108 0.85 -10.25 -11.26
C ILE A 108 1.26 -9.09 -10.34
N VAL A 109 1.71 -7.96 -10.89
CA VAL A 109 2.12 -6.80 -10.06
C VAL A 109 0.94 -6.17 -9.34
N VAL A 110 -0.25 -6.08 -9.96
CA VAL A 110 -1.45 -5.62 -9.26
C VAL A 110 -1.75 -6.55 -8.09
N PHE A 111 -1.70 -7.86 -8.29
CA PHE A 111 -1.98 -8.85 -7.25
C PHE A 111 -0.97 -8.79 -6.09
N ILE A 112 0.33 -8.74 -6.41
CA ILE A 112 1.40 -8.56 -5.43
C ILE A 112 1.21 -7.24 -4.68
N SER A 113 0.79 -6.17 -5.35
CA SER A 113 0.56 -4.87 -4.72
C SER A 113 -0.62 -4.87 -3.77
N ALA A 114 -1.70 -5.58 -4.11
CA ALA A 114 -2.84 -5.78 -3.21
C ALA A 114 -2.41 -6.51 -1.93
N LEU A 115 -1.74 -7.66 -2.08
CA LEU A 115 -1.28 -8.46 -0.94
C LEU A 115 -0.23 -7.73 -0.10
N GLY A 116 0.74 -7.08 -0.76
CA GLY A 116 1.77 -6.28 -0.11
C GLY A 116 1.19 -5.08 0.64
N GLY A 117 0.15 -4.43 0.09
CA GLY A 117 -0.60 -3.37 0.77
C GLY A 117 -1.28 -3.87 2.05
N ILE A 118 -2.00 -4.99 1.97
CA ILE A 118 -2.66 -5.63 3.13
C ILE A 118 -1.61 -5.95 4.21
N TRP A 119 -0.54 -6.65 3.82
CA TRP A 119 0.55 -7.00 4.72
C TRP A 119 1.15 -5.79 5.42
N THR A 120 1.42 -4.72 4.66
CA THR A 120 2.02 -3.49 5.17
C THR A 120 1.10 -2.79 6.17
N PHE A 121 -0.18 -2.69 5.84
CA PHE A 121 -1.19 -2.15 6.75
C PHE A 121 -1.20 -2.91 8.08
N LEU A 122 -1.29 -4.25 8.04
CA LEU A 122 -1.35 -5.09 9.24
C LEU A 122 -0.10 -4.97 10.10
N ILE A 123 1.08 -5.07 9.50
CA ILE A 123 2.35 -4.98 10.23
C ILE A 123 2.53 -3.60 10.88
N ARG A 124 2.16 -2.53 10.16
CA ARG A 124 2.24 -1.16 10.70
C ARG A 124 1.24 -0.94 11.81
N PHE A 125 0.02 -1.46 11.68
CA PHE A 125 -1.01 -1.40 12.71
C PHE A 125 -0.56 -2.08 14.01
N ILE A 126 -0.06 -3.32 13.92
CA ILE A 126 0.42 -4.08 15.09
C ILE A 126 1.53 -3.30 15.81
N GLN A 127 2.49 -2.75 15.06
CA GLN A 127 3.61 -2.02 15.64
C GLN A 127 3.21 -0.69 16.26
N ALA A 128 2.33 0.06 15.59
CA ALA A 128 1.78 1.29 16.15
C ALA A 128 1.03 0.99 17.46
N SER A 129 0.22 -0.07 17.49
CA SER A 129 -0.51 -0.48 18.70
C SER A 129 0.43 -0.84 19.86
N GLN A 130 1.49 -1.62 19.59
CA GLN A 130 2.47 -2.00 20.62
C GLN A 130 3.21 -0.79 21.18
N GLN A 131 3.58 0.16 20.33
CA GLN A 131 4.29 1.37 20.74
C GLN A 131 3.40 2.32 21.54
N ILE A 132 2.15 2.53 21.10
CA ILE A 132 1.21 3.39 21.81
C ILE A 132 0.93 2.85 23.20
N LYS A 133 0.66 1.53 23.33
CA LYS A 133 0.46 0.90 24.65
C LYS A 133 1.66 1.09 25.57
N LYS A 134 2.88 0.96 25.04
CA LYS A 134 4.10 1.20 25.81
C LYS A 134 4.22 2.66 26.28
N ILE A 135 3.87 3.62 25.42
CA ILE A 135 3.87 5.05 25.79
C ILE A 135 2.81 5.32 26.86
N ASP A 136 1.62 4.73 26.74
CA ASP A 136 0.55 4.90 27.73
C ASP A 136 0.91 4.29 29.08
N GLU A 137 1.67 3.18 29.11
CA GLU A 137 2.22 2.58 30.33
C GLU A 137 3.30 3.45 30.98
N GLU A 138 4.19 4.04 30.18
CA GLU A 138 5.31 4.87 30.67
C GLU A 138 4.89 6.31 31.03
N ASN A 139 3.91 6.87 30.31
CA ASN A 139 3.45 8.25 30.45
C ASN A 139 1.95 8.36 30.09
N PRO A 140 1.05 7.99 31.02
CA PRO A 140 -0.38 7.97 30.76
C PRO A 140 -0.92 9.38 30.49
N LEU A 141 -1.85 9.48 29.54
CA LEU A 141 -2.52 10.74 29.24
C LEU A 141 -3.29 11.24 30.48
N PRO A 142 -3.34 12.56 30.72
CA PRO A 142 -4.15 13.14 31.78
C PRO A 142 -5.61 12.71 31.60
N GLN A 143 -6.17 12.05 32.59
CA GLN A 143 -7.56 11.61 32.56
C GLN A 143 -8.43 12.72 33.16
N PRO A 144 -9.24 13.45 32.35
CA PRO A 144 -9.95 14.64 32.82
C PRO A 144 -11.01 14.35 33.90
N ASN A 145 -11.46 13.10 34.02
CA ASN A 145 -12.51 12.67 34.96
C ASN A 145 -11.97 11.85 36.16
N LEU A 146 -10.65 11.81 36.39
CA LEU A 146 -10.05 11.14 37.55
C LEU A 146 -9.71 12.11 38.70
N LYS A 147 -10.38 13.27 38.72
CA LYS A 147 -10.49 14.09 39.93
C LYS A 147 -11.90 13.90 40.47
N ASP A 148 -11.96 13.57 41.76
CA ASP A 148 -13.12 13.47 42.64
C ASP A 148 -13.60 12.03 42.95
N GLU A 149 -12.68 11.15 43.36
CA GLU A 149 -13.00 10.19 44.43
C GLU A 149 -11.89 10.32 45.49
N GLU A 150 -12.22 11.01 46.59
CA GLU A 150 -11.47 11.05 47.86
C GLU A 150 -11.34 9.66 48.49
#